data_AF-A0A519GWS3-F1
#
_entry.id   AF-A0A519GWS3-F1
#
_cell.length_a   1.000
_cell.length_b   1.000
_cell.length_c   1.000
_cell.angle_alpha   90.00
_cell.angle_beta   90.00
_cell.angle_gamma   90.00
#
_symmetry.space_group_name_H-M   'P 1'
#
loop_
_entity.id
_entity.type
_entity.pdbx_description
1 polymer ?
#
loop_
_entity_poly.entity_id
_entity_poly.type
_entity_poly.pdbx_seq_one_letter_code
_entity_poly.pdbx_strand_id
1 'polypeptide(L)'
;MPQHYYIPASDKTVHWGYFSRTLKPALSVRSGDIVTIETLTQHASDDRERMIDGDPGAESVFHWTPERKNVDRRGAGPMEPTIFGRGAGEGFGVHICTGPVYVHGAEPGDVLEIRILDILPRPSCHPKHHGRLFGSNAATWWGFQYKDLLTEPKEREVVTIYEIHHDQPQPHAKAVYNYRWTPQTDPFGVLHPTIDYPGVLVDEATIDKQYGVLAKAVVPIRPHFGVLAVAPRELGYVDSVPPGYFGGNLDNWRAGKGSTLFLPVSVDGALF
;
A
#
# COMPACT_ATOMS: atom_id res chain seq x y z
N MET A 1 -30.52 -13.03 2.59
CA MET A 1 -29.35 -13.50 3.36
C MET A 1 -28.15 -12.71 2.87
N PRO A 2 -27.19 -12.35 3.75
CA PRO A 2 -25.93 -11.75 3.34
C PRO A 2 -25.24 -12.57 2.24
N GLN A 3 -24.80 -11.91 1.18
CA GLN A 3 -23.91 -12.52 0.19
C GLN A 3 -22.45 -12.31 0.59
N HIS A 4 -21.57 -13.21 0.15
CA HIS A 4 -20.12 -13.10 0.37
C HIS A 4 -19.42 -12.98 -0.98
N TYR A 5 -18.67 -11.90 -1.16
CA TYR A 5 -17.91 -11.59 -2.37
C TYR A 5 -16.40 -11.65 -2.14
N TYR A 6 -15.64 -11.70 -3.23
CA TYR A 6 -14.18 -11.70 -3.23
C TYR A 6 -13.66 -10.68 -4.25
N ILE A 7 -12.71 -9.83 -3.84
CA ILE A 7 -12.00 -8.92 -4.75
C ILE A 7 -10.50 -9.24 -4.68
N PRO A 8 -9.91 -9.84 -5.73
CA PRO A 8 -8.47 -10.06 -5.78
C PRO A 8 -7.73 -8.73 -5.99
N ALA A 9 -6.46 -8.67 -5.59
CA ALA A 9 -5.58 -7.55 -5.92
C ALA A 9 -5.00 -7.78 -7.31
N SER A 10 -5.29 -6.88 -8.25
CA SER A 10 -4.80 -6.92 -9.63
C SER A 10 -4.82 -5.52 -10.22
N ASP A 11 -4.18 -5.33 -11.37
CA ASP A 11 -4.23 -4.07 -12.13
C ASP A 11 -5.65 -3.66 -12.57
N LYS A 12 -6.66 -4.54 -12.43
CA LYS A 12 -8.06 -4.27 -12.77
C LYS A 12 -8.93 -3.86 -11.60
N THR A 13 -8.47 -4.11 -10.38
CA THR A 13 -9.24 -3.96 -9.14
C THR A 13 -8.61 -2.96 -8.18
N VAL A 14 -7.42 -2.45 -8.50
CA VAL A 14 -6.75 -1.42 -7.72
C VAL A 14 -6.63 -0.12 -8.50
N HIS A 15 -6.52 0.96 -7.73
CA HIS A 15 -6.01 2.24 -8.17
C HIS A 15 -4.90 2.66 -7.21
N TRP A 16 -3.98 3.52 -7.64
CA TRP A 16 -2.75 3.77 -6.88
C TRP A 16 -2.59 5.26 -6.58
N GLY A 17 -2.65 5.60 -5.29
CA GLY A 17 -2.23 6.88 -4.76
C GLY A 17 -3.32 7.95 -4.73
N TYR A 18 -4.58 7.61 -4.94
CA TYR A 18 -5.64 8.63 -4.90
C TYR A 18 -6.99 8.06 -4.52
N PHE A 19 -7.93 8.92 -4.15
CA PHE A 19 -9.36 8.63 -4.10
C PHE A 19 -10.09 9.48 -5.13
N SER A 20 -11.20 8.97 -5.67
CA SER A 20 -12.04 9.76 -6.56
C SER A 20 -13.45 9.22 -6.67
N ARG A 21 -14.42 10.14 -6.62
CA ARG A 21 -15.85 9.85 -6.78
C ARG A 21 -16.26 9.40 -8.18
N THR A 22 -15.34 9.46 -9.16
CA THR A 22 -15.62 9.06 -10.54
C THR A 22 -15.03 7.70 -10.89
N LEU A 23 -14.40 7.01 -9.94
CA LEU A 23 -13.90 5.66 -10.15
C LEU A 23 -15.06 4.70 -10.40
N LYS A 24 -14.92 3.86 -11.42
CA LYS A 24 -15.87 2.78 -11.67
C LYS A 24 -15.74 1.74 -10.54
N PRO A 25 -16.84 1.33 -9.88
CA PRO A 25 -16.78 0.30 -8.87
C PRO A 25 -16.24 -1.03 -9.39
N ALA A 26 -15.37 -1.67 -8.62
CA ALA A 26 -14.91 -3.03 -8.86
C ALA A 26 -15.97 -4.07 -8.45
N LEU A 27 -16.82 -3.71 -7.47
CA LEU A 27 -17.90 -4.52 -6.95
C LEU A 27 -19.07 -3.63 -6.53
N SER A 28 -20.30 -4.15 -6.57
CA SER A 28 -21.46 -3.55 -5.93
C SER A 28 -22.10 -4.52 -4.96
N VAL A 29 -22.44 -4.05 -3.76
CA VAL A 29 -22.97 -4.85 -2.65
C VAL A 29 -24.18 -4.17 -2.02
N ARG A 30 -24.95 -4.90 -1.22
CA ARG A 30 -26.00 -4.35 -0.35
C ARG A 30 -25.53 -4.31 1.10
N SER A 31 -26.18 -3.48 1.91
CA SER A 31 -25.95 -3.45 3.36
C SER A 31 -26.08 -4.85 3.96
N GLY A 32 -25.11 -5.23 4.80
CA GLY A 32 -25.03 -6.53 5.45
C GLY A 32 -24.27 -7.61 4.68
N ASP A 33 -23.92 -7.39 3.41
CA ASP A 33 -23.06 -8.31 2.64
C ASP A 33 -21.61 -8.32 3.20
N ILE A 34 -20.87 -9.39 2.91
CA ILE A 34 -19.48 -9.59 3.33
C ILE A 34 -18.59 -9.55 2.08
N VAL A 35 -17.42 -8.90 2.19
CA VAL A 35 -16.43 -8.88 1.12
C VAL A 35 -15.06 -9.27 1.68
N THR A 36 -14.43 -10.28 1.08
CA THR A 36 -12.99 -10.52 1.26
C THR A 36 -12.24 -9.70 0.22
N ILE A 37 -11.39 -8.77 0.68
CA ILE A 37 -10.64 -7.85 -0.19
C ILE A 37 -9.16 -8.13 -0.01
N GLU A 38 -8.47 -8.50 -1.09
CA GLU A 38 -7.02 -8.56 -1.10
C GLU A 38 -6.42 -7.16 -1.21
N THR A 39 -5.30 -6.93 -0.53
CA THR A 39 -4.55 -5.66 -0.59
C THR A 39 -3.08 -5.95 -0.82
N LEU A 40 -2.36 -4.97 -1.37
CA LEU A 40 -0.92 -5.02 -1.58
C LEU A 40 -0.27 -3.80 -0.94
N THR A 41 0.89 -3.98 -0.34
CA THR A 41 1.73 -2.86 0.10
C THR A 41 2.42 -2.23 -1.09
N GLN A 42 2.45 -0.90 -1.16
CA GLN A 42 3.20 -0.18 -2.20
C GLN A 42 4.72 -0.40 -2.12
N HIS A 43 5.21 -0.90 -0.98
CA HIS A 43 6.61 -1.20 -0.72
C HIS A 43 7.04 -2.63 -1.14
N ALA A 44 6.18 -3.39 -1.84
CA ALA A 44 6.56 -4.74 -2.28
C ALA A 44 7.77 -4.74 -3.22
N SER A 45 8.01 -3.63 -3.95
CA SER A 45 9.16 -3.45 -4.83
C SER A 45 10.49 -3.29 -4.12
N ASP A 46 10.48 -3.05 -2.80
CA ASP A 46 11.68 -2.91 -1.98
C ASP A 46 12.46 -4.23 -1.83
N ASP A 47 11.76 -5.37 -1.99
CA ASP A 47 12.31 -6.72 -2.12
C ASP A 47 11.38 -7.56 -3.01
N ARG A 48 11.61 -7.43 -4.32
CA ARG A 48 10.82 -8.07 -5.36
C ARG A 48 10.78 -9.60 -5.21
N GLU A 49 11.91 -10.23 -4.88
CA GLU A 49 12.02 -11.69 -4.74
C GLU A 49 11.05 -12.19 -3.65
N ARG A 50 10.91 -11.47 -2.54
CA ARG A 50 10.07 -11.90 -1.41
C ARG A 50 8.61 -11.52 -1.52
N MET A 51 8.29 -10.40 -2.18
CA MET A 51 6.95 -9.80 -2.10
C MET A 51 6.22 -9.69 -3.45
N ILE A 52 6.88 -10.00 -4.57
CA ILE A 52 6.27 -9.91 -5.91
C ILE A 52 6.45 -11.20 -6.71
N ASP A 53 7.67 -11.73 -6.80
CA ASP A 53 7.94 -12.81 -7.76
C ASP A 53 7.12 -14.08 -7.50
N GLY A 54 6.45 -14.57 -8.54
CA GLY A 54 5.56 -15.72 -8.51
C GLY A 54 4.16 -15.44 -7.97
N ASP A 55 3.86 -14.22 -7.51
CA ASP A 55 2.53 -13.80 -7.08
C ASP A 55 1.80 -13.11 -8.25
N PRO A 56 0.77 -13.73 -8.85
CA PRO A 56 0.12 -13.16 -10.04
C PRO A 56 -0.56 -11.80 -9.80
N GLY A 57 -1.05 -11.55 -8.59
CA GLY A 57 -1.69 -10.30 -8.23
C GLY A 57 -0.67 -9.17 -8.07
N ALA A 58 0.42 -9.45 -7.35
CA ALA A 58 1.52 -8.51 -7.19
C ALA A 58 2.24 -8.26 -8.52
N GLU A 59 2.55 -9.29 -9.30
CA GLU A 59 3.13 -9.15 -10.64
C GLU A 59 2.22 -8.32 -11.56
N SER A 60 0.91 -8.55 -11.53
CA SER A 60 -0.06 -7.74 -12.28
C SER A 60 0.00 -6.26 -11.90
N VAL A 61 0.04 -5.91 -10.62
CA VAL A 61 0.04 -4.51 -10.17
C VAL A 61 1.39 -3.82 -10.37
N PHE A 62 2.49 -4.53 -10.09
CA PHE A 62 3.85 -3.99 -10.13
C PHE A 62 4.53 -4.10 -11.50
N HIS A 63 3.93 -4.77 -12.48
CA HIS A 63 4.50 -4.91 -13.82
C HIS A 63 4.88 -3.55 -14.42
N TRP A 64 6.17 -3.41 -14.69
CA TRP A 64 6.77 -2.22 -15.26
C TRP A 64 8.01 -2.63 -16.08
N THR A 65 7.95 -2.41 -17.38
CA THR A 65 9.02 -2.61 -18.37
C THR A 65 9.27 -1.28 -19.10
N PRO A 66 10.33 -1.17 -19.93
CA PRO A 66 10.57 0.03 -20.72
C PRO A 66 9.42 0.41 -21.67
N GLU A 67 8.56 -0.55 -22.04
CA GLU A 67 7.46 -0.35 -22.98
C GLU A 67 6.11 -0.14 -22.30
N ARG A 68 5.94 -0.63 -21.06
CA ARG A 68 4.62 -0.68 -20.42
C ARG A 68 4.70 -0.72 -18.91
N LYS A 69 3.72 -0.06 -18.29
CA LYS A 69 3.40 -0.15 -16.87
C LYS A 69 1.93 -0.47 -16.70
N ASN A 70 1.57 -1.50 -15.92
CA ASN A 70 0.18 -1.94 -15.80
C ASN A 70 -0.69 -0.91 -15.08
N VAL A 71 -0.19 -0.42 -13.94
CA VAL A 71 -0.81 0.66 -13.17
C VAL A 71 0.05 1.89 -13.32
N ASP A 72 -0.22 2.65 -14.38
CA ASP A 72 0.61 3.78 -14.80
C ASP A 72 0.52 4.96 -13.83
N ARG A 73 -0.69 5.48 -13.64
CA ARG A 73 -0.97 6.53 -12.63
C ARG A 73 -0.68 6.01 -11.23
N ARG A 74 0.25 6.67 -10.54
CA ARG A 74 0.51 6.51 -9.10
C ARG A 74 0.53 7.88 -8.44
N GLY A 75 -0.60 8.27 -7.87
CA GLY A 75 -0.84 9.58 -7.26
C GLY A 75 -1.94 10.40 -7.92
N ALA A 76 -2.34 11.46 -7.24
CA ALA A 76 -3.35 12.43 -7.64
C ALA A 76 -2.81 13.53 -8.59
N GLY A 77 -1.51 13.53 -8.90
CA GLY A 77 -0.88 14.50 -9.80
C GLY A 77 -1.26 14.37 -11.29
N PRO A 78 -0.62 15.14 -12.18
CA PRO A 78 -0.88 15.08 -13.62
C PRO A 78 -0.45 13.73 -14.22
N MET A 79 -1.07 13.31 -15.34
CA MET A 79 -0.60 12.12 -16.09
C MET A 79 0.77 12.39 -16.72
N GLU A 80 0.92 13.54 -17.34
CA GLU A 80 2.22 14.00 -17.82
C GLU A 80 3.00 14.59 -16.64
N PRO A 81 4.22 14.11 -16.33
CA PRO A 81 4.96 14.48 -15.13
C PRO A 81 5.60 15.87 -15.25
N THR A 82 4.75 16.90 -15.26
CA THR A 82 5.09 18.28 -15.59
C THR A 82 5.61 19.11 -14.41
N ILE A 83 5.55 18.60 -13.17
CA ILE A 83 5.99 19.34 -11.97
C ILE A 83 7.37 18.85 -11.52
N PHE A 84 7.53 17.54 -11.36
CA PHE A 84 8.77 16.92 -10.85
C PHE A 84 9.41 15.92 -11.80
N GLY A 85 8.73 15.52 -12.88
CA GLY A 85 9.32 14.57 -13.85
C GLY A 85 9.38 13.11 -13.37
N ARG A 86 8.62 12.75 -12.32
CA ARG A 86 8.72 11.44 -11.64
C ARG A 86 7.93 10.29 -12.30
N GLY A 87 7.04 10.60 -13.24
CA GLY A 87 6.08 9.67 -13.83
C GLY A 87 4.62 10.01 -13.51
N ALA A 88 3.67 9.31 -14.11
CA ALA A 88 2.25 9.63 -14.02
C ALA A 88 1.71 9.65 -12.58
N GLY A 89 1.01 10.73 -12.22
CA GLY A 89 0.53 10.99 -10.85
C GLY A 89 1.59 11.59 -9.91
N GLU A 90 2.86 11.60 -10.33
CA GLU A 90 4.04 12.17 -9.65
C GLU A 90 4.27 11.76 -8.18
N GLY A 91 3.64 10.66 -7.75
CA GLY A 91 3.75 10.17 -6.38
C GLY A 91 3.01 11.05 -5.36
N PHE A 92 2.07 11.91 -5.80
CA PHE A 92 1.15 12.63 -4.88
C PHE A 92 0.09 11.68 -4.35
N GLY A 93 0.54 10.83 -3.45
CA GLY A 93 -0.20 9.67 -2.99
C GLY A 93 0.44 8.37 -3.44
N VAL A 94 0.55 7.44 -2.50
CA VAL A 94 1.46 6.30 -2.63
C VAL A 94 0.81 4.95 -2.38
N HIS A 95 -0.42 4.91 -1.87
CA HIS A 95 -1.07 3.68 -1.44
C HIS A 95 -1.74 2.94 -2.60
N ILE A 96 -1.65 1.61 -2.62
CA ILE A 96 -2.46 0.78 -3.51
C ILE A 96 -3.82 0.57 -2.85
N CYS A 97 -4.90 1.01 -3.50
CA CYS A 97 -6.26 0.96 -2.98
C CYS A 97 -7.09 -0.02 -3.82
N THR A 98 -7.48 -1.15 -3.23
CA THR A 98 -8.38 -2.12 -3.87
C THR A 98 -9.83 -1.64 -3.76
N GLY A 99 -10.54 -1.59 -4.88
CA GLY A 99 -11.90 -1.06 -4.97
C GLY A 99 -12.06 -0.05 -6.12
N PRO A 100 -13.07 0.84 -6.07
CA PRO A 100 -14.01 1.00 -4.96
C PRO A 100 -15.14 -0.04 -4.95
N VAL A 101 -15.74 -0.25 -3.79
CA VAL A 101 -16.96 -1.03 -3.55
C VAL A 101 -18.13 -0.07 -3.46
N TYR A 102 -19.11 -0.25 -4.34
CA TYR A 102 -20.36 0.52 -4.33
C TYR A 102 -21.39 -0.14 -3.40
N VAL A 103 -21.99 0.62 -2.49
CA VAL A 103 -23.02 0.14 -1.56
C VAL A 103 -24.39 0.65 -2.00
N HIS A 104 -25.26 -0.26 -2.40
CA HIS A 104 -26.61 0.11 -2.85
C HIS A 104 -27.41 0.83 -1.76
N GLY A 105 -27.94 2.00 -2.12
CA GLY A 105 -28.78 2.83 -1.24
C GLY A 105 -28.00 3.74 -0.29
N ALA A 106 -26.66 3.74 -0.32
CA ALA A 106 -25.87 4.73 0.43
C ALA A 106 -25.94 6.09 -0.28
N GLU A 107 -26.30 7.14 0.45
CA GLU A 107 -26.45 8.51 -0.05
C GLU A 107 -25.61 9.51 0.78
N PRO A 108 -25.23 10.67 0.22
CA PRO A 108 -24.56 11.71 0.99
C PRO A 108 -25.32 12.11 2.26
N GLY A 109 -24.66 12.00 3.42
CA GLY A 109 -25.27 12.22 4.73
C GLY A 109 -25.46 10.94 5.56
N ASP A 110 -25.39 9.77 4.92
CA ASP A 110 -25.37 8.47 5.62
C ASP A 110 -24.03 8.21 6.32
N VAL A 111 -23.98 7.10 7.06
CA VAL A 111 -22.76 6.55 7.65
C VAL A 111 -22.60 5.10 7.20
N LEU A 112 -21.43 4.76 6.66
CA LEU A 112 -21.07 3.40 6.34
C LEU A 112 -20.37 2.73 7.55
N GLU A 113 -21.01 1.71 8.12
CA GLU A 113 -20.37 0.81 9.10
C GLU A 113 -19.52 -0.23 8.35
N ILE A 114 -18.22 -0.31 8.66
CA ILE A 114 -17.29 -1.28 8.12
C ILE A 114 -16.74 -2.12 9.28
N ARG A 115 -17.08 -3.41 9.31
CA ARG A 115 -16.62 -4.35 10.33
C ARG A 115 -15.46 -5.17 9.79
N ILE A 116 -14.29 -5.07 10.41
CA ILE A 116 -13.12 -5.87 10.02
C ILE A 116 -13.20 -7.22 10.72
N LEU A 117 -13.76 -8.22 10.04
CA LEU A 117 -14.03 -9.53 10.63
C LEU A 117 -12.77 -10.37 10.82
N ASP A 118 -11.86 -10.35 9.83
CA ASP A 118 -10.61 -11.08 9.87
C ASP A 118 -9.53 -10.39 9.03
N ILE A 119 -8.27 -10.69 9.32
CA ILE A 119 -7.10 -10.25 8.52
C ILE A 119 -6.13 -11.41 8.42
N LEU A 120 -5.75 -11.75 7.18
CA LEU A 120 -4.72 -12.73 6.90
C LEU A 120 -3.59 -12.06 6.12
N PRO A 121 -2.32 -12.24 6.53
CA PRO A 121 -1.19 -11.75 5.76
C PRO A 121 -1.06 -12.52 4.45
N ARG A 122 -0.68 -11.82 3.37
CA ARG A 122 -0.48 -12.42 2.05
C ARG A 122 0.87 -13.16 2.01
N PRO A 123 0.90 -14.48 1.72
CA PRO A 123 2.14 -15.23 1.69
C PRO A 123 2.96 -14.98 0.43
N SER A 124 4.28 -15.04 0.57
CA SER A 124 5.20 -15.07 -0.56
C SER A 124 4.90 -16.27 -1.45
N CYS A 125 4.79 -16.02 -2.75
CA CYS A 125 4.65 -17.06 -3.76
C CYS A 125 6.00 -17.54 -4.32
N HIS A 126 7.09 -16.79 -4.10
CA HIS A 126 8.41 -17.15 -4.61
C HIS A 126 8.90 -18.51 -4.07
N PRO A 127 9.45 -19.41 -4.91
CA PRO A 127 9.80 -20.78 -4.50
C PRO A 127 10.73 -20.88 -3.28
N LYS A 128 11.69 -19.95 -3.12
CA LYS A 128 12.62 -19.96 -1.97
C LYS A 128 11.96 -19.57 -0.65
N HIS A 129 10.83 -18.87 -0.70
CA HIS A 129 10.16 -18.32 0.48
C HIS A 129 8.68 -18.68 0.54
N HIS A 130 8.27 -19.73 -0.16
CA HIS A 130 6.88 -20.10 -0.32
C HIS A 130 6.16 -20.24 1.03
N GLY A 131 5.05 -19.53 1.20
CA GLY A 131 4.26 -19.54 2.44
C GLY A 131 4.80 -18.66 3.57
N ARG A 132 6.01 -18.10 3.45
CA ARG A 132 6.56 -17.12 4.41
C ARG A 132 5.97 -15.74 4.16
N LEU A 133 6.05 -14.89 5.17
CA LEU A 133 5.41 -13.57 5.19
C LEU A 133 6.48 -12.49 5.32
N PHE A 134 6.44 -11.47 4.47
CA PHE A 134 7.41 -10.37 4.52
C PHE A 134 6.72 -9.01 4.46
N GLY A 135 7.44 -8.00 4.92
CA GLY A 135 7.06 -6.61 4.78
C GLY A 135 8.29 -5.71 4.77
N SER A 136 8.10 -4.49 4.31
CA SER A 136 9.12 -3.44 4.33
C SER A 136 8.76 -2.35 5.32
N ASN A 137 9.76 -1.86 6.03
CA ASN A 137 9.71 -0.61 6.77
C ASN A 137 10.78 0.33 6.21
N ALA A 138 10.36 1.43 5.60
CA ALA A 138 11.25 2.45 5.09
C ALA A 138 11.30 3.64 6.05
N ALA A 139 12.49 3.98 6.53
CA ALA A 139 12.78 5.27 7.15
C ALA A 139 13.06 6.26 6.02
N THR A 140 12.11 7.15 5.74
CA THR A 140 12.05 7.91 4.48
C THR A 140 12.24 9.42 4.67
N TRP A 141 12.35 10.14 3.55
CA TRP A 141 12.54 11.60 3.54
C TRP A 141 11.36 12.41 4.11
N TRP A 142 10.15 11.86 4.08
CA TRP A 142 8.96 12.46 4.71
C TRP A 142 8.78 12.03 6.18
N GLY A 143 9.62 11.13 6.68
CA GLY A 143 9.57 10.67 8.06
C GLY A 143 9.94 11.78 9.04
N PHE A 144 9.26 11.83 10.19
CA PHE A 144 9.49 12.82 11.24
C PHE A 144 10.97 12.87 11.69
N GLN A 145 11.65 11.73 11.69
CA GLN A 145 13.05 11.58 12.08
C GLN A 145 14.07 12.10 11.07
N TYR A 146 13.67 12.38 9.82
CA TYR A 146 14.62 12.50 8.70
C TYR A 146 15.67 13.60 8.87
N LYS A 147 15.29 14.74 9.49
CA LYS A 147 16.20 15.87 9.74
C LYS A 147 16.97 15.76 11.07
N ASP A 148 16.71 14.72 11.87
CA ASP A 148 17.27 14.55 13.22
C ASP A 148 18.30 13.40 13.30
N LEU A 149 18.74 12.86 12.16
CA LEU A 149 19.71 11.77 12.12
C LEU A 149 21.10 12.23 12.58
N LEU A 150 21.66 11.52 13.57
CA LEU A 150 22.92 11.91 14.22
C LEU A 150 24.18 11.35 13.53
N THR A 151 24.04 10.26 12.77
CA THR A 151 25.16 9.58 12.11
C THR A 151 25.24 9.95 10.63
N GLU A 152 26.45 9.96 10.06
CA GLU A 152 26.65 10.24 8.64
C GLU A 152 26.35 9.04 7.73
N PRO A 153 25.88 9.26 6.50
CA PRO A 153 25.35 10.53 5.98
C PRO A 153 24.02 10.88 6.66
N LYS A 154 23.87 12.12 7.14
CA LYS A 154 22.68 12.54 7.91
C LYS A 154 21.39 12.42 7.12
N GLU A 155 21.35 12.92 5.89
CA GLU A 155 20.17 12.75 5.03
C GLU A 155 20.29 11.43 4.27
N ARG A 156 19.53 10.44 4.74
CA ARG A 156 19.49 9.11 4.14
C ARG A 156 18.15 8.45 4.37
N GLU A 157 17.81 7.55 3.47
CA GLU A 157 16.66 6.66 3.62
C GLU A 157 17.15 5.24 3.82
N VAL A 158 16.47 4.49 4.69
CA VAL A 158 16.87 3.13 5.05
C VAL A 158 15.65 2.22 4.98
N VAL A 159 15.72 1.21 4.13
CA VAL A 159 14.71 0.16 4.03
C VAL A 159 15.13 -1.00 4.92
N THR A 160 14.23 -1.47 5.78
CA THR A 160 14.41 -2.68 6.60
C THR A 160 13.34 -3.69 6.23
N ILE A 161 13.75 -4.86 5.76
CA ILE A 161 12.86 -5.97 5.44
C ILE A 161 12.62 -6.80 6.69
N TYR A 162 11.36 -7.12 6.96
CA TYR A 162 10.92 -7.95 8.07
C TYR A 162 10.31 -9.24 7.57
N GLU A 163 10.55 -10.32 8.29
CA GLU A 163 9.77 -11.56 8.22
C GLU A 163 8.75 -11.59 9.36
N ILE A 164 7.53 -12.05 9.06
CA ILE A 164 6.42 -12.11 10.01
C ILE A 164 6.17 -13.56 10.42
N HIS A 165 6.20 -13.82 11.72
CA HIS A 165 5.88 -15.11 12.35
C HIS A 165 4.52 -15.02 13.03
N HIS A 166 3.45 -15.21 12.26
CA HIS A 166 2.07 -14.99 12.72
C HIS A 166 1.45 -16.18 13.47
N ASP A 167 1.99 -17.37 13.26
CA ASP A 167 1.51 -18.68 13.74
C ASP A 167 2.19 -19.14 15.04
N GLN A 168 3.06 -18.32 15.60
CA GLN A 168 3.78 -18.61 16.85
C GLN A 168 2.93 -18.26 18.08
N PRO A 169 3.19 -18.89 19.26
CA PRO A 169 2.50 -18.53 20.51
C PRO A 169 2.57 -17.04 20.87
N GLN A 170 3.64 -16.37 20.46
CA GLN A 170 3.78 -14.92 20.51
C GLN A 170 4.05 -14.41 19.09
N PRO A 171 3.00 -14.01 18.35
CA PRO A 171 3.15 -13.52 16.99
C PRO A 171 4.04 -12.26 16.95
N HIS A 172 5.06 -12.28 16.09
CA HIS A 172 6.06 -11.22 16.04
C HIS A 172 6.71 -11.12 14.66
N ALA A 173 7.43 -10.02 14.44
CA ALA A 173 8.28 -9.80 13.28
C ALA A 173 9.75 -9.78 13.67
N LYS A 174 10.60 -10.25 12.76
CA LYS A 174 12.06 -10.23 12.85
C LYS A 174 12.64 -9.52 11.63
N ALA A 175 13.60 -8.63 11.85
CA ALA A 175 14.29 -7.99 10.74
C ALA A 175 15.18 -9.03 10.02
N VAL A 176 15.09 -9.07 8.70
CA VAL A 176 15.90 -9.95 7.85
C VAL A 176 17.22 -9.25 7.52
N TYR A 177 17.12 -8.04 6.95
CA TYR A 177 18.23 -7.15 6.65
C TYR A 177 17.72 -5.72 6.51
N ASN A 178 18.63 -4.76 6.48
CA ASN A 178 18.34 -3.42 5.98
C ASN A 178 19.33 -3.02 4.88
N TYR A 179 19.00 -1.98 4.14
CA TYR A 179 19.90 -1.32 3.22
C TYR A 179 19.60 0.17 3.19
N ARG A 180 20.60 0.98 2.85
CA ARG A 180 20.39 2.39 2.55
C ARG A 180 19.88 2.51 1.11
N TRP A 181 18.86 3.31 0.89
CA TRP A 181 18.43 3.67 -0.45
C TRP A 181 19.60 4.30 -1.22
N THR A 182 19.85 3.80 -2.41
CA THR A 182 20.74 4.41 -3.41
C THR A 182 19.89 4.86 -4.59
N PRO A 183 20.31 5.86 -5.39
CA PRO A 183 19.53 6.32 -6.53
C PRO A 183 19.12 5.17 -7.45
N GLN A 184 17.82 5.00 -7.68
CA GLN A 184 17.26 3.96 -8.54
C GLN A 184 16.81 4.56 -9.86
N THR A 185 17.05 3.89 -10.98
CA THR A 185 16.52 4.31 -12.29
C THR A 185 15.36 3.39 -12.67
N ASP A 186 14.19 3.96 -12.92
CA ASP A 186 13.02 3.18 -13.29
C ASP A 186 13.12 2.64 -14.73
N PRO A 187 12.24 1.70 -15.15
CA PRO A 187 12.27 1.16 -16.52
C PRO A 187 12.06 2.19 -17.63
N PHE A 188 11.52 3.37 -17.35
CA PHE A 188 11.37 4.47 -18.31
C PHE A 188 12.58 5.41 -18.34
N GLY A 189 13.60 5.15 -17.51
CA GLY A 189 14.84 5.92 -17.46
C GLY A 189 14.80 7.11 -16.51
N VAL A 190 13.78 7.23 -15.65
CA VAL A 190 13.70 8.30 -14.65
C VAL A 190 14.55 7.91 -13.44
N LEU A 191 15.42 8.84 -13.01
CA LEU A 191 16.24 8.66 -11.82
C LEU A 191 15.48 9.12 -10.57
N HIS A 192 15.50 8.28 -9.54
CA HIS A 192 14.88 8.49 -8.22
C HIS A 192 15.97 8.53 -7.13
N PRO A 193 16.54 9.72 -6.82
CA PRO A 193 17.58 9.86 -5.80
C PRO A 193 17.10 9.50 -4.38
N THR A 194 15.81 9.67 -4.15
CA THR A 194 15.08 9.33 -2.92
C THR A 194 13.87 8.46 -3.27
N ILE A 195 13.17 7.93 -2.26
CA ILE A 195 11.90 7.22 -2.44
C ILE A 195 10.81 8.25 -2.78
N ASP A 196 10.82 8.82 -3.99
CA ASP A 196 9.95 9.92 -4.38
C ASP A 196 8.81 9.52 -5.32
N TYR A 197 8.82 8.26 -5.77
CA TYR A 197 7.76 7.67 -6.58
C TYR A 197 7.50 6.22 -6.14
N PRO A 198 6.24 5.82 -5.91
CA PRO A 198 5.93 4.52 -5.33
C PRO A 198 6.13 3.38 -6.34
N GLY A 199 6.55 2.21 -5.85
CA GLY A 199 6.63 0.98 -6.64
C GLY A 199 7.76 0.96 -7.67
N VAL A 200 8.80 1.78 -7.51
CA VAL A 200 10.06 1.67 -8.26
C VAL A 200 10.77 0.40 -7.80
N LEU A 201 11.16 -0.46 -8.75
CA LEU A 201 11.91 -1.68 -8.44
C LEU A 201 13.33 -1.31 -8.04
N VAL A 202 13.77 -1.83 -6.89
CA VAL A 202 15.14 -1.64 -6.40
C VAL A 202 16.06 -2.63 -7.12
N ASP A 203 17.14 -2.11 -7.73
CA ASP A 203 18.21 -2.92 -8.27
C ASP A 203 19.10 -3.43 -7.14
N GLU A 204 19.03 -4.74 -6.86
CA GLU A 204 19.79 -5.38 -5.80
C GLU A 204 21.31 -5.21 -5.95
N ALA A 205 21.82 -5.01 -7.18
CA ALA A 205 23.25 -4.81 -7.41
C ALA A 205 23.74 -3.42 -6.94
N THR A 206 22.83 -2.48 -6.71
CA THR A 206 23.15 -1.09 -6.34
C THR A 206 23.07 -0.82 -4.84
N ILE A 207 22.62 -1.79 -4.05
CA ILE A 207 22.42 -1.67 -2.61
C ILE A 207 23.35 -2.61 -1.84
N ASP A 208 23.66 -2.23 -0.61
CA ASP A 208 24.43 -3.05 0.32
C ASP A 208 23.53 -3.55 1.46
N LYS A 209 23.23 -4.86 1.45
CA LYS A 209 22.30 -5.50 2.40
C LYS A 209 23.04 -5.87 3.68
N GLN A 210 22.64 -5.26 4.79
CA GLN A 210 23.18 -5.52 6.12
C GLN A 210 22.28 -6.47 6.90
N TYR A 211 22.78 -7.68 7.13
CA TYR A 211 22.09 -8.73 7.89
C TYR A 211 22.42 -8.67 9.39
N GLY A 212 21.63 -9.35 10.23
CA GLY A 212 21.82 -9.36 11.68
C GLY A 212 21.36 -8.07 12.38
N VAL A 213 20.74 -7.16 11.64
CA VAL A 213 20.12 -5.94 12.18
C VAL A 213 19.00 -6.30 13.16
N LEU A 214 18.90 -5.54 14.25
CA LEU A 214 17.89 -5.76 15.29
C LEU A 214 17.81 -7.22 15.81
N ALA A 215 18.91 -7.99 15.79
CA ALA A 215 18.89 -9.42 16.10
C ALA A 215 18.24 -9.79 17.45
N LYS A 216 18.37 -8.91 18.45
CA LYS A 216 17.80 -9.09 19.79
C LYS A 216 16.36 -8.59 19.93
N ALA A 217 15.86 -7.81 18.97
CA ALA A 217 14.51 -7.27 19.04
C ALA A 217 13.46 -8.34 18.71
N VAL A 218 12.31 -8.23 19.35
CA VAL A 218 11.10 -8.99 19.03
C VAL A 218 10.00 -7.94 18.87
N VAL A 219 9.51 -7.75 17.65
CA VAL A 219 8.51 -6.72 17.36
C VAL A 219 7.13 -7.38 17.34
N PRO A 220 6.21 -7.06 18.27
CA PRO A 220 4.87 -7.63 18.23
C PRO A 220 4.14 -7.24 16.95
N ILE A 221 3.47 -8.20 16.30
CA ILE A 221 2.68 -7.87 15.10
C ILE A 221 1.32 -7.28 15.49
N ARG A 222 0.87 -6.30 14.71
CA ARG A 222 -0.44 -5.67 14.84
C ARG A 222 -1.03 -5.46 13.45
N PRO A 223 -1.54 -6.52 12.78
CA PRO A 223 -2.09 -6.38 11.43
C PRO A 223 -3.28 -5.41 11.41
N HIS A 224 -3.20 -4.42 10.53
CA HIS A 224 -4.22 -3.39 10.35
C HIS A 224 -4.14 -2.83 8.93
N PHE A 225 -5.20 -2.16 8.49
CA PHE A 225 -5.18 -1.39 7.24
C PHE A 225 -4.90 0.08 7.59
N GLY A 226 -3.80 0.63 7.09
CA GLY A 226 -3.47 2.06 7.27
C GLY A 226 -4.47 2.96 6.53
N VAL A 227 -4.90 2.51 5.34
CA VAL A 227 -5.85 3.20 4.47
C VAL A 227 -7.21 2.48 4.45
N LEU A 228 -8.25 3.17 4.93
CA LEU A 228 -9.66 2.77 4.83
C LEU A 228 -10.47 4.03 4.54
N ALA A 229 -11.11 4.12 3.37
CA ALA A 229 -11.74 5.35 2.91
C ALA A 229 -13.10 5.08 2.28
N VAL A 230 -13.97 6.08 2.29
CA VAL A 230 -15.04 6.22 1.29
C VAL A 230 -14.65 7.35 0.35
N ALA A 231 -15.21 7.41 -0.86
CA ALA A 231 -14.81 8.46 -1.78
C ALA A 231 -15.21 9.86 -1.25
N PRO A 232 -14.26 10.83 -1.27
CA PRO A 232 -14.55 12.23 -0.99
C PRO A 232 -15.52 12.85 -2.01
N ARG A 233 -16.22 13.92 -1.62
CA ARG A 233 -17.12 14.68 -2.50
C ARG A 233 -16.39 15.62 -3.44
N GLU A 234 -15.14 15.93 -3.10
CA GLU A 234 -14.24 16.80 -3.83
C GLU A 234 -14.07 16.34 -5.29
N LEU A 235 -13.91 17.30 -6.20
CA LEU A 235 -13.72 17.03 -7.62
C LEU A 235 -12.29 16.56 -7.89
N GLY A 236 -12.14 15.68 -8.88
CA GLY A 236 -10.84 15.20 -9.34
C GLY A 236 -10.29 14.04 -8.51
N TYR A 237 -8.97 14.04 -8.33
CA TYR A 237 -8.23 13.06 -7.56
C TYR A 237 -7.81 13.67 -6.22
N VAL A 238 -8.08 12.97 -5.13
CA VAL A 238 -7.64 13.35 -3.79
C VAL A 238 -6.44 12.49 -3.41
N ASP A 239 -5.35 13.13 -2.97
CA ASP A 239 -4.14 12.44 -2.53
C ASP A 239 -4.46 11.43 -1.40
N SER A 240 -3.96 10.21 -1.56
CA SER A 240 -4.14 9.13 -0.57
C SER A 240 -3.34 9.30 0.74
N VAL A 241 -2.34 10.18 0.81
CA VAL A 241 -1.48 10.36 2.01
C VAL A 241 -2.19 11.06 3.18
N PRO A 242 -2.84 12.23 3.01
CA PRO A 242 -3.53 12.86 4.12
C PRO A 242 -4.84 12.11 4.45
N PRO A 243 -5.10 11.73 5.72
CA PRO A 243 -6.44 11.36 6.13
C PRO A 243 -7.38 12.59 6.08
N GLY A 244 -8.68 12.32 5.99
CA GLY A 244 -9.70 13.35 5.96
C GLY A 244 -10.99 12.90 6.65
N TYR A 245 -12.07 13.67 6.47
CA TYR A 245 -13.38 13.31 7.03
C TYR A 245 -13.89 11.96 6.49
N PHE A 246 -13.45 11.57 5.30
CA PHE A 246 -13.81 10.35 4.59
C PHE A 246 -13.00 9.11 5.03
N GLY A 247 -12.17 9.24 6.08
CA GLY A 247 -11.20 8.21 6.46
C GLY A 247 -9.85 8.47 5.77
N GLY A 248 -9.41 7.55 4.91
CA GLY A 248 -8.12 7.65 4.22
C GLY A 248 -7.01 7.00 5.04
N ASN A 249 -5.80 7.57 4.94
CA ASN A 249 -4.61 7.07 5.59
C ASN A 249 -4.56 7.44 7.09
N LEU A 250 -5.34 6.71 7.88
CA LEU A 250 -5.48 6.94 9.32
C LEU A 250 -4.26 6.48 10.12
N ASP A 251 -3.54 5.47 9.62
CA ASP A 251 -2.35 4.86 10.25
C ASP A 251 -2.54 4.50 11.74
N ASN A 252 -3.76 4.09 12.10
CA ASN A 252 -4.08 3.64 13.44
C ASN A 252 -3.99 2.12 13.50
N TRP A 253 -2.97 1.60 14.21
CA TRP A 253 -2.73 0.16 14.36
C TRP A 253 -3.91 -0.66 14.93
N ARG A 254 -4.93 0.02 15.48
CA ARG A 254 -6.15 -0.58 16.01
C ARG A 254 -7.21 -0.87 14.95
N ALA A 255 -7.07 -0.33 13.73
CA ALA A 255 -7.95 -0.60 12.60
C ALA A 255 -7.67 -1.99 11.97
N GLY A 256 -7.77 -3.02 12.82
CA GLY A 256 -7.48 -4.41 12.49
C GLY A 256 -8.65 -5.34 12.83
N LYS A 257 -8.40 -6.65 12.83
CA LYS A 257 -9.39 -7.69 13.16
C LYS A 257 -10.18 -7.37 14.43
N GLY A 258 -11.51 -7.44 14.33
CA GLY A 258 -12.46 -7.19 15.42
C GLY A 258 -12.84 -5.72 15.62
N SER A 259 -12.25 -4.79 14.88
CA SER A 259 -12.64 -3.38 14.92
C SER A 259 -13.80 -3.07 13.96
N THR A 260 -14.50 -1.98 14.26
CA THR A 260 -15.55 -1.42 13.40
C THR A 260 -15.24 0.06 13.16
N LEU A 261 -15.26 0.47 11.89
CA LEU A 261 -15.13 1.85 11.46
C LEU A 261 -16.50 2.38 11.02
N PHE A 262 -16.70 3.68 11.22
CA PHE A 262 -17.90 4.39 10.78
C PHE A 262 -17.44 5.59 9.95
N LEU A 263 -17.68 5.56 8.65
CA LEU A 263 -17.23 6.60 7.72
C LEU A 263 -18.43 7.38 7.16
N PRO A 264 -18.41 8.71 7.17
CA PRO A 264 -19.49 9.53 6.64
C PRO A 264 -19.55 9.44 5.12
N VAL A 265 -20.69 9.04 4.58
CA VAL A 265 -20.92 8.95 3.14
C VAL A 265 -21.08 10.36 2.57
N SER A 266 -20.32 10.68 1.52
CA SER A 266 -20.36 12.01 0.89
C SER A 266 -20.65 11.98 -0.61
N VAL A 267 -20.78 10.78 -1.19
CA VAL A 267 -21.14 10.53 -2.58
C VAL A 267 -22.03 9.28 -2.66
N ASP A 268 -22.85 9.21 -3.71
CA ASP A 268 -23.74 8.06 -3.95
C ASP A 268 -22.95 6.75 -3.98
N GLY A 269 -23.45 5.76 -3.25
CA GLY A 269 -22.84 4.44 -3.15
C GLY A 269 -21.62 4.36 -2.25
N ALA A 270 -21.23 5.45 -1.57
CA ALA A 270 -20.04 5.60 -0.72
C ALA A 270 -18.70 5.43 -1.43
N LEU A 271 -18.54 4.42 -2.29
CA LEU A 271 -17.32 4.05 -2.98
C LEU A 271 -16.17 3.80 -1.99
N PHE A 272 -16.30 2.70 -1.24
CA PHE A 272 -15.31 2.25 -0.25
C PHE A 272 -14.07 1.63 -0.93
#